data_AF-A0A5R8MF77-F1
#
_entry.id   AF-A0A5R8MF77-F1
#
_cell.length_a   1.000
_cell.length_b   1.000
_cell.length_c   1.000
_cell.angle_alpha   90.00
_cell.angle_beta   90.00
_cell.angle_gamma   90.00
#
_symmetry.space_group_name_H-M   'P 1'
#
loop_
_entity.id
_entity.type
_entity.pdbx_description
1 polymer ?
#
loop_
_entity_poly.entity_id
_entity_poly.type
_entity_poly.pdbx_seq_one_letter_code
_entity_poly.pdbx_strand_id
1 'polypeptide(L)'
;MGKPRRLVALLLCLLAMPVSAAVPLYDEATLAYWSRITPQDIRRVHDEDLLPALEAEERARLAGVELVFPLRCPRPAGEPFCYYQRTHADGRRQVVMSVASLRLFGDLALATAWLQLEGLSLETPSRYVAMLRHRPATAFPFGRYPLPLAALGVPDDVRDREAVMALYGKIFTSSVVFVLLHELGHALHRHPGYGPGVSRQAARGNETEADAFALDVMARLGYPPLGMSLFFTLMAHWEPNRWHFADEAAYRAHLAEATHPLTSDRLRGLASALVERSDAFARAEPDFPAARGRIIGVADEIGRLADFMDDRDIQEGIARLGRAADPAILAPRRSGERVIDRASPPGTMPFAGTFEGRLGDPSGELPVRMVLERQGDRVWGVFTYGLGLGELQGEVQQGRLHYVWTLGVDRGLGVMEADEQGRRLHGRWGRKRSENDGGYWTLERMDTP
;
A
#
# COMPACT_ATOMS: atom_id res chain seq x y z
N MET A 1 74.05 -19.48 5.05
CA MET A 1 73.44 -18.46 5.93
C MET A 1 72.40 -17.68 5.15
N GLY A 2 71.24 -17.43 5.76
CA GLY A 2 69.93 -17.37 5.12
C GLY A 2 69.65 -16.17 4.21
N LYS A 3 68.99 -16.43 3.08
CA LYS A 3 68.38 -15.41 2.22
C LYS A 3 67.04 -14.95 2.85
N PRO A 4 66.75 -13.65 2.91
CA PRO A 4 65.51 -13.15 3.49
C PRO A 4 64.32 -13.45 2.56
N ARG A 5 63.24 -13.96 3.16
CA ARG A 5 61.95 -14.20 2.52
C ARG A 5 61.31 -12.86 2.15
N ARG A 6 61.02 -12.65 0.86
CA ARG A 6 60.18 -11.53 0.40
C ARG A 6 58.74 -11.81 0.82
N LEU A 7 58.20 -10.98 1.71
CA LEU A 7 56.76 -10.90 1.97
C LEU A 7 56.06 -10.42 0.70
N VAL A 8 55.16 -11.25 0.16
CA VAL A 8 54.18 -10.84 -0.84
C VAL A 8 53.07 -10.12 -0.09
N ALA A 9 53.00 -8.80 -0.23
CA ALA A 9 51.85 -8.01 0.22
C ALA A 9 50.67 -8.30 -0.73
N LEU A 10 49.68 -9.03 -0.25
CA LEU A 10 48.42 -9.25 -0.95
C LEU A 10 47.61 -7.94 -0.86
N LEU A 11 47.60 -7.17 -1.95
CA LEU A 11 46.79 -5.97 -2.09
C LEU A 11 45.31 -6.40 -2.20
N LEU A 12 44.57 -6.29 -1.10
CA LEU A 12 43.10 -6.43 -1.09
C LEU A 12 42.51 -5.23 -1.83
N CYS A 13 42.30 -5.36 -3.14
CA CYS A 13 41.43 -4.49 -3.90
C CYS A 13 39.99 -4.69 -3.39
N LEU A 14 39.57 -3.87 -2.42
CA LEU A 14 38.17 -3.61 -2.14
C LEU A 14 37.56 -3.02 -3.42
N LEU A 15 36.95 -3.88 -4.24
CA LEU A 15 36.07 -3.48 -5.32
C LEU A 15 34.91 -2.71 -4.66
N ALA A 16 34.96 -1.38 -4.73
CA ALA A 16 33.81 -0.54 -4.51
C ALA A 16 32.75 -0.99 -5.53
N MET A 17 31.76 -1.76 -5.06
CA MET A 17 30.60 -2.05 -5.90
C MET A 17 29.97 -0.72 -6.29
N PRO A 18 29.77 -0.43 -7.59
CA PRO A 18 29.07 0.77 -7.98
C PRO A 18 27.71 0.74 -7.28
N VAL A 19 27.41 1.79 -6.51
CA VAL A 19 26.06 2.02 -6.00
C VAL A 19 25.19 2.11 -7.24
N SER A 20 24.43 1.04 -7.51
CA SER A 20 23.55 0.96 -8.67
C SER A 20 22.57 2.13 -8.57
N ALA A 21 22.71 3.11 -9.44
CA ALA A 21 21.78 4.22 -9.50
C ALA A 21 20.38 3.64 -9.71
N ALA A 22 19.43 3.99 -8.84
CA ALA A 22 18.06 3.51 -8.94
C ALA A 22 17.53 3.79 -10.35
N VAL A 23 17.11 2.74 -11.05
CA VAL A 23 16.56 2.88 -12.41
C VAL A 23 15.27 3.69 -12.31
N PRO A 24 15.16 4.84 -12.99
CA PRO A 24 14.00 5.69 -12.87
C PRO A 24 12.76 5.03 -13.50
N LEU A 25 11.61 5.10 -12.82
CA LEU A 25 10.35 4.56 -13.32
C LEU A 25 9.85 5.30 -14.58
N TYR A 26 9.93 6.62 -14.57
CA TYR A 26 9.57 7.48 -15.71
C TYR A 26 10.82 8.06 -16.36
N ASP A 27 10.82 8.19 -17.69
CA ASP A 27 11.86 8.93 -18.41
C ASP A 27 11.76 10.45 -18.20
N GLU A 28 12.79 11.19 -18.60
CA GLU A 28 12.83 12.64 -18.41
C GLU A 28 11.82 13.38 -19.28
N ALA A 29 11.54 12.90 -20.50
CA ALA A 29 10.58 13.53 -21.39
C ALA A 29 9.16 13.50 -20.80
N THR A 30 8.78 12.36 -20.23
CA THR A 30 7.52 12.19 -19.50
C THR A 30 7.44 13.14 -18.31
N LEU A 31 8.49 13.22 -17.49
CA LEU A 31 8.48 14.11 -16.32
C LEU A 31 8.52 15.59 -16.71
N ALA A 32 9.22 15.96 -17.78
CA ALA A 32 9.25 17.33 -18.31
C ALA A 32 7.90 17.74 -18.90
N TYR A 33 7.15 16.80 -19.49
CA TYR A 33 5.78 17.06 -19.90
C TYR A 33 4.89 17.37 -18.68
N TRP A 34 4.89 16.49 -17.67
CA TRP A 34 4.03 16.62 -16.49
C TRP A 34 4.42 17.77 -15.56
N SER A 35 5.70 18.18 -15.53
CA SER A 35 6.16 19.31 -14.72
C SER A 35 5.58 20.66 -15.15
N ARG A 36 5.03 20.74 -16.37
CA ARG A 36 4.35 21.95 -16.86
C ARG A 36 2.90 22.05 -16.40
N ILE A 37 2.27 20.92 -16.06
CA ILE A 37 0.83 20.82 -15.82
C ILE A 37 0.56 20.64 -14.33
N THR A 38 1.06 19.55 -13.75
CA THR A 38 0.70 19.14 -12.38
C THR A 38 1.04 20.20 -11.31
N PRO A 39 2.20 20.88 -11.35
CA PRO A 39 2.49 21.96 -10.40
C PRO A 39 1.52 23.14 -10.49
N GLN A 40 1.01 23.45 -11.69
CA GLN A 40 0.06 24.55 -11.87
C GLN A 40 -1.30 24.19 -11.28
N ASP A 41 -1.79 22.97 -11.51
CA ASP A 41 -3.05 22.49 -10.92
C ASP A 41 -3.00 22.46 -9.40
N ILE A 42 -1.89 21.99 -8.81
CA ILE A 42 -1.75 21.97 -7.34
C ILE A 42 -1.65 23.39 -6.78
N ARG A 43 -0.93 24.30 -7.44
CA ARG A 43 -0.88 25.71 -7.03
C ARG A 43 -2.26 26.37 -7.12
N ARG A 44 -3.03 26.05 -8.16
CA ARG A 44 -4.39 26.54 -8.31
C ARG A 44 -5.28 26.08 -7.16
N VAL A 45 -5.28 24.78 -6.84
CA VAL A 45 -5.99 24.24 -5.66
C VAL A 45 -5.53 24.92 -4.36
N HIS A 46 -4.23 25.11 -4.19
CA HIS A 46 -3.69 25.81 -3.03
C HIS A 46 -4.20 27.25 -2.94
N ASP A 47 -4.09 28.03 -4.02
CA ASP A 47 -4.35 29.46 -4.02
C ASP A 47 -5.84 29.79 -4.04
N GLU A 48 -6.65 29.01 -4.77
CA GLU A 48 -8.09 29.25 -4.99
C GLU A 48 -8.97 28.55 -3.96
N ASP A 49 -8.57 27.37 -3.45
CA ASP A 49 -9.39 26.59 -2.51
C ASP A 49 -8.82 26.63 -1.08
N LEU A 50 -7.54 26.26 -0.91
CA LEU A 50 -6.97 26.04 0.43
C LEU A 50 -6.72 27.35 1.17
N LEU A 51 -6.03 28.31 0.54
CA LEU A 51 -5.70 29.60 1.16
C LEU A 51 -6.93 30.36 1.68
N PRO A 52 -8.07 30.44 0.94
CA PRO A 52 -9.28 31.06 1.48
C PRO A 52 -9.87 30.37 2.70
N ALA A 53 -9.72 29.04 2.81
CA ALA A 53 -10.23 28.26 3.93
C ALA A 53 -9.37 28.32 5.20
N LEU A 54 -8.12 28.80 5.10
CA LEU A 54 -7.25 29.01 6.25
C LEU A 54 -7.76 30.18 7.13
N GLU A 55 -7.57 30.05 8.44
CA GLU A 55 -7.78 31.16 9.37
C GLU A 55 -6.75 32.27 9.14
N ALA A 56 -7.05 33.48 9.62
CA ALA A 56 -6.15 34.63 9.46
C ALA A 56 -4.76 34.37 10.07
N GLU A 57 -4.68 33.71 11.23
CA GLU A 57 -3.41 33.35 11.86
C GLU A 57 -2.66 32.28 11.06
N GLU A 58 -3.34 31.24 10.59
CA GLU A 58 -2.76 30.18 9.77
C GLU A 58 -2.15 30.75 8.49
N ARG A 59 -2.89 31.61 7.78
CA ARG A 59 -2.39 32.34 6.60
C ARG A 59 -1.15 33.16 6.92
N ALA A 60 -1.16 33.92 8.01
CA ALA A 60 -0.03 34.75 8.41
C ALA A 60 1.22 33.89 8.72
N ARG A 61 1.04 32.74 9.39
CA ARG A 61 2.13 31.82 9.74
C ARG A 61 2.65 31.01 8.55
N LEU A 62 1.82 30.76 7.55
CA LEU A 62 2.19 30.11 6.29
C LEU A 62 2.66 31.08 5.20
N ALA A 63 2.60 32.39 5.46
CA ALA A 63 3.14 33.39 4.57
C ALA A 63 4.62 33.10 4.23
N GLY A 64 4.93 33.10 2.93
CA GLY A 64 6.26 32.84 2.41
C GLY A 64 6.69 31.37 2.37
N VAL A 65 5.81 30.41 2.67
CA VAL A 65 6.08 28.99 2.36
C VAL A 65 6.02 28.78 0.85
N GLU A 66 7.07 28.21 0.26
CA GLU A 66 7.14 27.97 -1.19
C GLU A 66 6.74 26.53 -1.54
N LEU A 67 5.91 26.35 -2.56
CA LEU A 67 5.63 25.03 -3.14
C LEU A 67 6.63 24.70 -4.26
N VAL A 68 7.41 23.63 -4.08
CA VAL A 68 8.50 23.23 -4.98
C VAL A 68 8.23 21.84 -5.55
N PHE A 69 8.35 21.72 -6.87
CA PHE A 69 8.01 20.49 -7.60
C PHE A 69 9.22 20.00 -8.42
N PRO A 70 10.24 19.41 -7.78
CA PRO A 70 11.38 18.86 -8.50
C PRO A 70 10.91 17.69 -9.39
N LEU A 71 11.59 17.44 -10.51
CA LEU A 71 11.22 16.32 -11.39
C LEU A 71 11.25 14.97 -10.66
N ARG A 72 12.22 14.78 -9.77
CA ARG A 72 12.45 13.56 -8.98
C ARG A 72 12.77 13.91 -7.55
N CYS A 73 12.68 12.91 -6.67
CA CYS A 73 13.12 13.08 -5.29
C CYS A 73 14.62 13.43 -5.24
N PRO A 74 15.00 14.56 -4.62
CA PRO A 74 16.40 14.94 -4.52
C PRO A 74 17.20 13.94 -3.68
N ARG A 75 16.63 13.47 -2.56
CA ARG A 75 17.19 12.44 -1.68
C ARG A 75 16.08 11.75 -0.85
N PRO A 76 16.14 10.42 -0.66
CA PRO A 76 17.03 9.50 -1.36
C PRO A 76 16.67 9.38 -2.86
N ALA A 77 17.67 9.14 -3.69
CA ALA A 77 17.46 9.00 -5.13
C ALA A 77 16.63 7.72 -5.39
N GLY A 78 15.53 7.85 -6.13
CA GLY A 78 14.64 6.73 -6.43
C GLY A 78 13.47 6.55 -5.47
N GLU A 79 13.29 7.41 -4.46
CA GLU A 79 12.10 7.45 -3.60
C GLU A 79 10.83 7.76 -4.43
N PRO A 80 9.88 6.82 -4.58
CA PRO A 80 8.64 7.01 -5.33
C PRO A 80 7.65 7.95 -4.64
N PHE A 81 7.65 8.09 -3.32
CA PHE A 81 6.69 8.92 -2.57
C PHE A 81 7.39 10.08 -1.85
N CYS A 82 7.90 11.02 -2.65
CA CYS A 82 8.69 12.15 -2.19
C CYS A 82 7.83 13.39 -1.94
N TYR A 83 7.28 13.44 -0.73
CA TYR A 83 6.52 14.56 -0.17
C TYR A 83 7.14 14.91 1.19
N TYR A 84 7.55 16.16 1.37
CA TYR A 84 8.12 16.60 2.64
C TYR A 84 8.15 18.12 2.75
N GLN A 85 8.15 18.59 4.00
CA GLN A 85 8.51 19.95 4.37
C GLN A 85 10.01 20.08 4.61
N ARG A 86 10.60 21.21 4.21
CA ARG A 86 11.98 21.57 4.54
C ARG A 86 12.10 23.03 4.94
N THR A 87 12.83 23.26 6.03
CA THR A 87 13.30 24.59 6.45
C THR A 87 14.78 24.73 6.13
N HIS A 88 15.14 25.77 5.38
CA HIS A 88 16.52 26.11 5.03
C HIS A 88 17.22 26.86 6.17
N ALA A 89 18.56 26.90 6.13
CA ALA A 89 19.36 27.61 7.13
C ALA A 89 19.07 29.13 7.19
N ASP A 90 18.58 29.71 6.09
CA ASP A 90 18.15 31.10 6.00
C ASP A 90 16.71 31.33 6.49
N GLY A 91 16.05 30.30 7.03
CA GLY A 91 14.68 30.35 7.54
C GLY A 91 13.59 30.19 6.49
N ARG A 92 13.92 30.09 5.20
CA ARG A 92 12.91 29.82 4.16
C ARG A 92 12.32 28.43 4.35
N ARG A 93 10.99 28.32 4.23
CA ARG A 93 10.24 27.07 4.35
C ARG A 93 9.71 26.67 2.99
N GLN A 94 9.83 25.40 2.66
CA GLN A 94 9.35 24.83 1.41
C GLN A 94 8.54 23.58 1.68
N VAL A 95 7.46 23.39 0.92
CA VAL A 95 6.81 22.10 0.75
C VAL A 95 7.25 21.53 -0.59
N VAL A 96 7.77 20.31 -0.56
CA VAL A 96 8.33 19.64 -1.74
C VAL A 96 7.43 18.47 -2.11
N MET A 97 6.99 18.42 -3.37
CA MET A 97 6.24 17.30 -3.93
C MET A 97 6.82 16.96 -5.31
N SER A 98 7.51 15.81 -5.45
CA SER A 98 8.17 15.51 -6.72
C SER A 98 7.17 15.19 -7.83
N VAL A 99 7.44 15.65 -9.07
CA VAL A 99 6.60 15.37 -10.24
C VAL A 99 6.49 13.87 -10.49
N ALA A 100 7.57 13.11 -10.29
CA ALA A 100 7.56 11.66 -10.41
C ALA A 100 6.61 10.99 -9.39
N SER A 101 6.57 11.49 -8.16
CA SER A 101 5.70 10.97 -7.10
C SER A 101 4.23 11.26 -7.40
N LEU A 102 3.93 12.51 -7.77
CA LEU A 102 2.60 12.91 -8.20
C LEU A 102 2.13 12.12 -9.41
N ARG A 103 3.03 11.85 -10.37
CA ARG A 103 2.71 11.04 -11.55
C ARG A 103 2.42 9.59 -11.20
N LEU A 104 3.27 8.95 -10.37
CA LEU A 104 3.06 7.59 -9.89
C LEU A 104 1.74 7.47 -9.15
N PHE A 105 1.48 8.36 -8.19
CA PHE A 105 0.25 8.35 -7.45
C PHE A 105 -0.96 8.59 -8.37
N GLY A 106 -0.86 9.50 -9.34
CA GLY A 106 -1.90 9.74 -10.35
C GLY A 106 -2.21 8.52 -11.21
N ASP A 107 -1.20 7.77 -11.64
CA ASP A 107 -1.42 6.54 -12.41
C ASP A 107 -2.06 5.44 -11.55
N LEU A 108 -1.64 5.29 -10.30
CA LEU A 108 -2.26 4.33 -9.37
C LEU A 108 -3.70 4.73 -9.01
N ALA A 109 -3.98 6.02 -8.81
CA ALA A 109 -5.33 6.52 -8.57
C ALA A 109 -6.25 6.30 -9.78
N LEU A 110 -5.75 6.49 -11.01
CA LEU A 110 -6.51 6.24 -12.23
C LEU A 110 -6.80 4.74 -12.39
N ALA A 111 -5.80 3.89 -12.15
CA ALA A 111 -5.98 2.44 -12.17
C ALA A 111 -7.02 2.01 -11.13
N THR A 112 -6.94 2.50 -9.90
CA THR A 112 -7.93 2.22 -8.84
C THR A 112 -9.34 2.63 -9.24
N ALA A 113 -9.51 3.85 -9.77
CA ALA A 113 -10.82 4.33 -10.21
C ALA A 113 -11.43 3.44 -11.31
N TRP A 114 -10.62 3.04 -12.28
CA TRP A 114 -11.03 2.13 -13.34
C TRP A 114 -11.38 0.75 -12.80
N LEU A 115 -10.50 0.12 -12.02
CA LEU A 115 -10.72 -1.20 -11.42
C LEU A 115 -12.02 -1.22 -10.60
N GLN A 116 -12.28 -0.17 -9.83
CA GLN A 116 -13.48 -0.06 -9.01
C GLN A 116 -14.76 -0.03 -9.84
N LEU A 117 -14.79 0.76 -10.91
CA LEU A 117 -15.98 0.90 -11.77
C LEU A 117 -16.23 -0.34 -12.63
N GLU A 118 -15.19 -1.10 -12.96
CA GLU A 118 -15.31 -2.38 -13.68
C GLU A 118 -15.59 -3.58 -12.75
N GLY A 119 -15.72 -3.36 -11.43
CA GLY A 119 -15.93 -4.44 -10.46
C GLY A 119 -14.74 -5.40 -10.34
N LEU A 120 -13.53 -4.89 -10.56
CA LEU A 120 -12.27 -5.62 -10.50
C LEU A 120 -11.61 -5.46 -9.13
N SER A 121 -10.65 -6.32 -8.84
CA SER A 121 -9.89 -6.32 -7.59
C SER A 121 -9.06 -5.05 -7.44
N LEU A 122 -9.17 -4.42 -6.27
CA LEU A 122 -8.38 -3.23 -5.89
C LEU A 122 -7.04 -3.57 -5.25
N GLU A 123 -6.64 -4.86 -5.22
CA GLU A 123 -5.38 -5.30 -4.62
C GLU A 123 -4.18 -5.08 -5.54
N THR A 124 -4.37 -5.00 -6.85
CA THR A 124 -3.26 -4.95 -7.82
C THR A 124 -2.42 -3.68 -7.73
N PRO A 125 -2.96 -2.47 -7.46
CA PRO A 125 -2.15 -1.27 -7.27
C PRO A 125 -1.17 -1.37 -6.09
N SER A 126 -1.60 -1.91 -4.94
CA SER A 126 -0.72 -2.06 -3.78
C SER A 126 0.33 -3.16 -3.98
N ARG A 127 -0.02 -4.23 -4.72
CA ARG A 127 0.93 -5.26 -5.15
C ARG A 127 1.98 -4.71 -6.11
N TYR A 128 1.61 -3.79 -7.00
CA TYR A 128 2.58 -3.10 -7.86
C TYR A 128 3.58 -2.30 -7.03
N VAL A 129 3.13 -1.60 -5.98
CA VAL A 129 4.05 -0.88 -5.07
C VAL A 129 4.95 -1.83 -4.28
N ALA A 130 4.41 -2.93 -3.76
CA ALA A 130 5.23 -3.97 -3.13
C ALA A 130 6.27 -4.57 -4.11
N MET A 131 5.91 -4.74 -5.38
CA MET A 131 6.84 -5.17 -6.43
C MET A 131 7.96 -4.15 -6.63
N LEU A 132 7.63 -2.86 -6.77
CA LEU A 132 8.64 -1.79 -6.91
C LEU A 132 9.65 -1.77 -5.77
N ARG A 133 9.20 -2.06 -4.55
CA ARG A 133 10.02 -2.06 -3.34
C ARG A 133 10.95 -3.27 -3.26
N HIS A 134 10.43 -4.46 -3.55
CA HIS A 134 11.09 -5.70 -3.19
C HIS A 134 11.75 -6.43 -4.35
N ARG A 135 11.45 -6.07 -5.60
CA ARG A 135 12.03 -6.69 -6.78
C ARG A 135 12.85 -5.65 -7.54
N PRO A 136 14.14 -5.89 -7.81
CA PRO A 136 14.97 -4.90 -8.51
C PRO A 136 14.54 -4.76 -9.97
N ALA A 137 14.71 -3.56 -10.54
CA ALA A 137 14.42 -3.27 -11.95
C ALA A 137 15.14 -4.23 -12.93
N THR A 138 16.32 -4.74 -12.56
CA THR A 138 17.09 -5.71 -13.37
C THR A 138 16.38 -7.05 -13.57
N ALA A 139 15.35 -7.35 -12.79
CA ALA A 139 14.56 -8.58 -12.91
C ALA A 139 13.43 -8.47 -13.96
N PHE A 140 13.37 -7.37 -14.72
CA PHE A 140 12.37 -7.09 -15.74
C PHE A 140 13.01 -6.86 -17.11
N PRO A 141 12.25 -6.98 -18.22
CA PRO A 141 12.75 -6.70 -19.56
C PRO A 141 13.45 -5.34 -19.64
N PHE A 142 14.63 -5.33 -20.30
CA PHE A 142 15.48 -4.14 -20.46
C PHE A 142 15.96 -3.51 -19.14
N GLY A 143 15.85 -4.22 -18.01
CA GLY A 143 16.25 -3.73 -16.70
C GLY A 143 15.42 -2.56 -16.20
N ARG A 144 14.14 -2.48 -16.60
CA ARG A 144 13.22 -1.38 -16.25
C ARG A 144 11.91 -1.93 -15.69
N TYR A 145 11.38 -1.24 -14.69
CA TYR A 145 10.02 -1.51 -14.23
C TYR A 145 9.00 -1.23 -15.35
N PRO A 146 7.94 -2.04 -15.49
CA PRO A 146 6.81 -1.66 -16.32
C PRO A 146 6.11 -0.44 -15.71
N LEU A 147 5.60 0.46 -16.56
CA LEU A 147 4.82 1.62 -16.09
C LEU A 147 3.53 1.16 -15.40
N PRO A 148 3.00 1.90 -14.40
CA PRO A 148 1.90 1.39 -13.58
C PRO A 148 0.65 1.00 -14.38
N LEU A 149 0.19 1.88 -15.27
CA LEU A 149 -1.01 1.62 -16.09
C LEU A 149 -0.85 0.38 -16.98
N ALA A 150 0.31 0.23 -17.61
CA ALA A 150 0.60 -0.93 -18.45
C ALA A 150 0.71 -2.22 -17.62
N ALA A 151 1.38 -2.18 -16.47
CA ALA A 151 1.51 -3.32 -15.57
C ALA A 151 0.16 -3.79 -15.01
N LEU A 152 -0.74 -2.84 -14.77
CA LEU A 152 -2.09 -3.08 -14.24
C LEU A 152 -3.13 -3.32 -15.34
N GLY A 153 -2.71 -3.41 -16.61
CA GLY A 153 -3.59 -3.68 -17.76
C GLY A 153 -4.69 -2.65 -17.96
N VAL A 154 -4.46 -1.40 -17.57
CA VAL A 154 -5.41 -0.31 -17.73
C VAL A 154 -5.49 0.07 -19.22
N PRO A 155 -6.69 0.11 -19.84
CA PRO A 155 -6.85 0.49 -21.24
C PRO A 155 -6.36 1.91 -21.55
N ASP A 156 -5.83 2.13 -22.75
CA ASP A 156 -5.35 3.46 -23.18
C ASP A 156 -6.49 4.51 -23.23
N ASP A 157 -7.72 4.07 -23.53
CA ASP A 157 -8.93 4.90 -23.64
C ASP A 157 -9.56 5.24 -22.27
N VAL A 158 -8.95 4.79 -21.15
CA VAL A 158 -9.53 4.97 -19.81
C VAL A 158 -9.79 6.44 -19.47
N ARG A 159 -9.00 7.35 -20.03
CA ARG A 159 -9.11 8.80 -19.80
C ARG A 159 -10.27 9.45 -20.54
N ASP A 160 -10.82 8.78 -21.55
CA ASP A 160 -11.99 9.25 -22.29
C ASP A 160 -13.31 8.88 -21.57
N ARG A 161 -13.23 8.04 -20.53
CA ARG A 161 -14.38 7.57 -19.75
C ARG A 161 -14.70 8.55 -18.62
N GLU A 162 -15.77 9.33 -18.80
CA GLU A 162 -16.19 10.40 -17.87
C GLU A 162 -16.34 9.89 -16.41
N ALA A 163 -17.03 8.77 -16.21
CA ALA A 163 -17.23 8.21 -14.87
C ALA A 163 -15.91 7.84 -14.18
N VAL A 164 -14.94 7.29 -14.93
CA VAL A 164 -13.61 6.96 -14.40
C VAL A 164 -12.86 8.22 -14.03
N MET A 165 -12.87 9.23 -14.89
CA MET A 165 -12.19 10.50 -14.63
C MET A 165 -12.81 11.27 -13.47
N ALA A 166 -14.13 11.20 -13.28
CA ALA A 166 -14.81 11.78 -12.13
C ALA A 166 -14.37 11.11 -10.81
N LEU A 167 -14.30 9.77 -10.77
CA LEU A 167 -13.83 9.05 -9.58
C LEU A 167 -12.32 9.24 -9.36
N TYR A 168 -11.51 9.18 -10.41
CA TYR A 168 -10.08 9.50 -10.38
C TYR A 168 -9.84 10.89 -9.79
N GLY A 169 -10.57 11.92 -10.24
CA GLY A 169 -10.46 13.27 -9.71
C GLY A 169 -10.74 13.32 -8.21
N LYS A 170 -11.77 12.62 -7.73
CA LYS A 170 -12.08 12.52 -6.30
C LYS A 170 -10.95 11.86 -5.51
N ILE A 171 -10.44 10.72 -5.98
CA ILE A 171 -9.35 9.99 -5.32
C ILE A 171 -8.08 10.82 -5.32
N PHE A 172 -7.61 11.25 -6.50
CA PHE A 172 -6.34 11.94 -6.66
C PHE A 172 -6.32 13.28 -5.93
N THR A 173 -7.33 14.14 -6.15
CA THR A 173 -7.35 15.48 -5.57
C THR A 173 -7.44 15.42 -4.05
N SER A 174 -8.31 14.58 -3.48
CA SER A 174 -8.43 14.51 -2.02
C SER A 174 -7.16 13.99 -1.33
N SER A 175 -6.44 13.03 -1.93
CA SER A 175 -5.13 12.62 -1.40
C SER A 175 -4.08 13.71 -1.52
N VAL A 176 -3.97 14.36 -2.69
CA VAL A 176 -2.96 15.41 -2.90
C VAL A 176 -3.22 16.60 -1.99
N VAL A 177 -4.48 16.96 -1.77
CA VAL A 177 -4.89 17.99 -0.81
C VAL A 177 -4.50 17.58 0.61
N PHE A 178 -4.79 16.35 1.03
CA PHE A 178 -4.37 15.85 2.35
C PHE A 178 -2.85 15.95 2.53
N VAL A 179 -2.06 15.42 1.58
CA VAL A 179 -0.60 15.44 1.64
C VAL A 179 -0.06 16.87 1.65
N LEU A 180 -0.58 17.74 0.79
CA LEU A 180 -0.16 19.15 0.74
C LEU A 180 -0.45 19.86 2.08
N LEU A 181 -1.65 19.67 2.63
CA LEU A 181 -2.02 20.26 3.91
C LEU A 181 -1.21 19.68 5.07
N HIS A 182 -0.89 18.39 5.04
CA HIS A 182 -0.01 17.75 6.02
C HIS A 182 1.37 18.42 6.04
N GLU A 183 1.99 18.60 4.87
CA GLU A 183 3.28 19.30 4.77
C GLU A 183 3.20 20.78 5.15
N LEU A 184 2.09 21.44 4.82
CA LEU A 184 1.81 22.79 5.31
C LEU A 184 1.63 22.80 6.83
N GLY A 185 1.06 21.77 7.44
CA GLY A 185 0.96 21.60 8.89
C GLY A 185 2.35 21.58 9.54
N HIS A 186 3.29 20.82 8.99
CA HIS A 186 4.69 20.89 9.42
C HIS A 186 5.27 22.31 9.31
N ALA A 187 5.00 23.01 8.22
CA ALA A 187 5.47 24.37 8.03
C ALA A 187 4.82 25.36 9.02
N LEU A 188 3.51 25.24 9.26
CA LEU A 188 2.69 26.06 10.15
C LEU A 188 3.25 25.99 11.57
N HIS A 189 3.41 24.77 12.07
CA HIS A 189 3.90 24.46 13.43
C HIS A 189 5.41 24.58 13.58
N ARG A 190 6.13 24.83 12.48
CA ARG A 190 7.61 24.91 12.44
C ARG A 190 8.24 23.64 12.99
N HIS A 191 7.66 22.49 12.65
CA HIS A 191 8.22 21.20 13.02
C HIS A 191 9.66 21.10 12.49
N PRO A 192 10.63 20.69 13.31
CA PRO A 192 11.97 20.44 12.82
C PRO A 192 11.95 19.27 11.82
N GLY A 193 12.89 19.27 10.88
CA GLY A 193 13.17 18.06 10.12
C GLY A 193 13.57 16.92 11.06
N TYR A 194 13.19 15.70 10.70
CA TYR A 194 13.48 14.52 11.51
C TYR A 194 14.99 14.23 11.55
N GLY A 195 15.47 13.76 12.71
CA GLY A 195 16.88 13.53 12.96
C GLY A 195 17.18 13.27 14.45
N PRO A 196 18.45 13.02 14.80
CA PRO A 196 18.85 12.55 16.14
C PRO A 196 18.52 13.52 17.29
N GLY A 197 18.19 14.78 17.00
CA GLY A 197 17.79 15.78 17.99
C GLY A 197 16.28 15.83 18.29
N VAL A 198 15.43 15.09 17.55
CA VAL A 198 13.98 15.07 17.75
C VAL A 198 13.60 13.78 18.48
N SER A 199 13.02 13.91 19.68
CA SER A 199 12.57 12.74 20.43
C SER A 199 11.41 12.05 19.71
N ARG A 200 11.20 10.74 19.93
CA ARG A 200 10.05 10.04 19.31
C ARG A 200 8.70 10.61 19.71
N GLN A 201 8.58 11.02 20.97
CA GLN A 201 7.34 11.62 21.44
C GLN A 201 7.08 12.93 20.70
N ALA A 202 8.11 13.75 20.49
CA ALA A 202 8.01 14.96 19.69
C ALA A 202 7.69 14.64 18.21
N ALA A 203 8.37 13.67 17.60
CA ALA A 203 8.10 13.24 16.24
C ALA A 203 6.65 12.79 16.03
N ARG A 204 6.11 11.96 16.95
CA ARG A 204 4.70 11.54 16.94
C ARG A 204 3.74 12.71 17.15
N GLY A 205 4.06 13.62 18.07
CA GLY A 205 3.31 14.86 18.27
C GLY A 205 3.26 15.70 17.01
N ASN A 206 4.39 15.87 16.33
CA ASN A 206 4.50 16.64 15.08
C ASN A 206 3.61 16.07 13.97
N GLU A 207 3.65 14.74 13.75
CA GLU A 207 2.77 14.09 12.78
C GLU A 207 1.30 14.23 13.17
N THR A 208 0.98 14.12 14.46
CA THR A 208 -0.41 14.28 14.96
C THR A 208 -0.93 15.69 14.74
N GLU A 209 -0.11 16.72 14.99
CA GLU A 209 -0.46 18.12 14.75
C GLU A 209 -0.62 18.40 13.25
N ALA A 210 0.24 17.85 12.39
CA ALA A 210 0.15 18.00 10.94
C ALA A 210 -1.08 17.29 10.35
N ASP A 211 -1.34 16.04 10.76
CA ASP A 211 -2.53 15.27 10.38
C ASP A 211 -3.81 16.00 10.81
N ALA A 212 -3.86 16.52 12.05
CA ALA A 212 -5.01 17.25 12.58
C ALA A 212 -5.27 18.54 11.80
N PHE A 213 -4.23 19.33 11.52
CA PHE A 213 -4.34 20.53 10.69
C PHE A 213 -4.90 20.20 9.29
N ALA A 214 -4.39 19.15 8.66
CA ALA A 214 -4.87 18.73 7.34
C ALA A 214 -6.35 18.36 7.34
N LEU A 215 -6.76 17.54 8.31
CA LEU A 215 -8.16 17.14 8.46
C LEU A 215 -9.07 18.31 8.81
N ASP A 216 -8.62 19.27 9.62
CA ASP A 216 -9.40 20.45 10.00
C ASP A 216 -9.62 21.40 8.81
N VAL A 217 -8.61 21.63 7.96
CA VAL A 217 -8.78 22.43 6.74
C VAL A 217 -9.69 21.71 5.74
N MET A 218 -9.49 20.41 5.51
CA MET A 218 -10.38 19.63 4.63
C MET A 218 -11.82 19.63 5.16
N ALA A 219 -12.01 19.50 6.47
CA ALA A 219 -13.33 19.59 7.09
C ALA A 219 -13.92 20.99 6.92
N ARG A 220 -13.15 22.08 7.03
CA ARG A 220 -13.60 23.45 6.74
C ARG A 220 -13.96 23.69 5.27
N LEU A 221 -13.43 22.91 4.35
CA LEU A 221 -13.84 22.92 2.95
C LEU A 221 -15.03 22.00 2.64
N GLY A 222 -15.35 21.06 3.53
CA GLY A 222 -16.26 19.97 3.20
C GLY A 222 -15.68 19.04 2.11
N TYR A 223 -14.34 18.96 2.02
CA TYR A 223 -13.65 18.09 1.06
C TYR A 223 -13.62 16.66 1.60
N PRO A 224 -14.28 15.70 0.93
CA PRO A 224 -14.33 14.33 1.42
C PRO A 224 -12.96 13.64 1.23
N PRO A 225 -12.39 13.02 2.27
CA PRO A 225 -11.05 12.42 2.25
C PRO A 225 -10.96 11.06 1.53
N LEU A 226 -11.65 10.91 0.40
CA LEU A 226 -11.86 9.61 -0.26
C LEU A 226 -10.56 8.92 -0.71
N GLY A 227 -9.55 9.68 -1.11
CA GLY A 227 -8.28 9.16 -1.57
C GLY A 227 -7.30 8.79 -0.45
N MET A 228 -7.60 9.12 0.82
CA MET A 228 -6.69 8.81 1.92
C MET A 228 -6.48 7.31 2.09
N SER A 229 -7.53 6.49 1.92
CA SER A 229 -7.40 5.04 2.06
C SER A 229 -6.46 4.44 1.02
N LEU A 230 -6.55 4.88 -0.25
CA LEU A 230 -5.59 4.48 -1.29
C LEU A 230 -4.18 4.95 -0.92
N PHE A 231 -4.00 6.23 -0.59
CA PHE A 231 -2.68 6.78 -0.26
C PHE A 231 -1.99 5.99 0.85
N PHE A 232 -2.66 5.80 1.98
CA PHE A 232 -2.07 5.06 3.10
C PHE A 232 -1.88 3.58 2.79
N THR A 233 -2.76 2.95 2.01
CA THR A 233 -2.55 1.57 1.55
C THR A 233 -1.27 1.45 0.74
N LEU A 234 -1.03 2.36 -0.21
CA LEU A 234 0.22 2.35 -0.99
C LEU A 234 1.44 2.59 -0.09
N MET A 235 1.37 3.56 0.84
CA MET A 235 2.44 3.84 1.78
C MET A 235 2.74 2.64 2.70
N ALA A 236 1.73 1.91 3.17
CA ALA A 236 1.94 0.71 3.99
C ALA A 236 2.65 -0.42 3.24
N HIS A 237 2.51 -0.49 1.91
CA HIS A 237 3.25 -1.45 1.09
C HIS A 237 4.67 -0.96 0.75
N TRP A 238 4.91 0.35 0.77
CA TRP A 238 6.21 0.96 0.47
C TRP A 238 7.12 1.14 1.69
N GLU A 239 6.59 1.64 2.81
CA GLU A 239 7.38 2.10 3.95
C GLU A 239 7.96 0.94 4.77
N PRO A 240 9.19 1.06 5.31
CA PRO A 240 9.67 0.17 6.36
C PRO A 240 8.72 0.13 7.55
N ASN A 241 8.46 -1.09 8.01
CA ASN A 241 7.70 -1.35 9.23
C ASN A 241 8.60 -2.09 10.22
N ARG A 242 8.13 -2.25 11.45
CA ARG A 242 8.87 -2.90 12.55
C ARG A 242 9.46 -4.27 12.21
N TRP A 243 8.78 -5.05 11.38
CA TRP A 243 9.14 -6.43 11.03
C TRP A 243 10.22 -6.50 9.93
N HIS A 244 10.57 -5.38 9.32
CA HIS A 244 11.68 -5.27 8.39
C HIS A 244 13.05 -5.10 9.06
N PHE A 245 13.07 -4.93 10.39
CA PHE A 245 14.29 -4.69 11.15
C PHE A 245 14.66 -5.91 11.98
N ALA A 246 15.97 -6.09 12.22
CA ALA A 246 16.49 -7.24 12.96
C ALA A 246 15.96 -7.28 14.41
N ASP A 247 15.77 -6.12 15.01
CA ASP A 247 15.20 -5.96 16.32
C ASP A 247 14.51 -4.59 16.47
N GLU A 248 13.87 -4.44 17.62
CA GLU A 248 13.20 -3.21 18.01
C GLU A 248 14.17 -2.02 18.04
N ALA A 249 15.44 -2.18 18.44
CA ALA A 249 16.40 -1.07 18.50
C ALA A 249 16.76 -0.53 17.10
N ALA A 250 16.88 -1.40 16.10
CA ALA A 250 17.11 -1.03 14.70
C ALA A 250 15.89 -0.31 14.10
N TYR A 251 14.67 -0.83 14.32
CA TYR A 251 13.45 -0.13 13.89
C TYR A 251 13.35 1.26 14.52
N ARG A 252 13.69 1.34 15.79
CA ARG A 252 13.74 2.56 16.59
C ARG A 252 14.72 3.60 16.11
N ALA A 253 15.86 3.18 15.56
CA ALA A 253 16.84 4.06 14.93
C ALA A 253 16.29 4.59 13.60
N HIS A 254 15.69 3.71 12.78
CA HIS A 254 15.03 4.12 11.54
C HIS A 254 13.92 5.15 11.77
N LEU A 255 13.04 4.94 12.76
CA LEU A 255 12.00 5.90 13.11
C LEU A 255 12.54 7.29 13.53
N ALA A 256 13.79 7.38 13.99
CA ALA A 256 14.40 8.67 14.35
C ALA A 256 14.90 9.45 13.12
N GLU A 257 15.08 8.77 11.98
CA GLU A 257 15.56 9.34 10.72
C GLU A 257 14.45 9.48 9.67
N ALA A 258 13.39 8.67 9.77
CA ALA A 258 12.25 8.70 8.86
C ALA A 258 11.51 10.04 8.95
N THR A 259 11.16 10.63 7.80
CA THR A 259 10.47 11.92 7.74
C THR A 259 8.99 11.81 8.07
N HIS A 260 8.28 10.79 7.60
CA HIS A 260 6.86 10.61 7.92
C HIS A 260 6.60 9.14 8.26
N PRO A 261 7.10 8.65 9.41
CA PRO A 261 6.97 7.24 9.74
C PRO A 261 5.48 6.86 9.80
N LEU A 262 5.07 5.96 8.91
CA LEU A 262 3.75 5.37 8.96
C LEU A 262 3.74 4.32 10.08
N THR A 263 2.95 4.58 11.12
CA THR A 263 2.80 3.69 12.26
C THR A 263 1.35 3.32 12.45
N SER A 264 1.08 2.17 13.05
CA SER A 264 -0.27 1.73 13.38
C SER A 264 -0.98 2.73 14.32
N ASP A 265 -0.28 3.28 15.31
CA ASP A 265 -0.79 4.35 16.19
C ASP A 265 -1.29 5.56 15.38
N ARG A 266 -0.50 6.03 14.40
CA ARG A 266 -0.86 7.15 13.52
C ARG A 266 -2.11 6.84 12.70
N LEU A 267 -2.17 5.66 12.08
CA LEU A 267 -3.32 5.23 11.29
C LEU A 267 -4.60 5.13 12.15
N ARG A 268 -4.52 4.60 13.37
CA ARG A 268 -5.66 4.59 14.32
C ARG A 268 -6.11 6.00 14.69
N GLY A 269 -5.16 6.92 14.92
CA GLY A 269 -5.46 8.32 15.19
C GLY A 269 -6.21 8.99 14.03
N LEU A 270 -5.74 8.79 12.80
CA LEU A 270 -6.41 9.27 11.59
C LEU A 270 -7.82 8.67 11.43
N ALA A 271 -7.98 7.37 11.62
CA ALA A 271 -9.29 6.70 11.53
C ALA A 271 -10.29 7.30 12.54
N SER A 272 -9.90 7.46 13.81
CA SER A 272 -10.74 8.10 14.83
C SER A 272 -11.12 9.53 14.45
N ALA A 273 -10.13 10.32 14.00
CA ALA A 273 -10.33 11.71 13.60
C ALA A 273 -11.30 11.86 12.42
N LEU A 274 -11.32 10.90 11.48
CA LEU A 274 -12.25 10.85 10.37
C LEU A 274 -13.69 10.52 10.82
N VAL A 275 -13.85 9.59 11.77
CA VAL A 275 -15.17 9.27 12.34
C VAL A 275 -15.75 10.48 13.06
N GLU A 276 -14.94 11.11 13.93
CA GLU A 276 -15.34 12.28 14.71
C GLU A 276 -15.78 13.46 13.83
N ARG A 277 -15.14 13.66 12.68
CA ARG A 277 -15.40 14.77 11.75
C ARG A 277 -16.29 14.38 10.56
N SER A 278 -16.86 13.18 10.56
CA SER A 278 -17.59 12.64 9.39
C SER A 278 -18.71 13.55 8.87
N ASP A 279 -19.46 14.22 9.76
CA ASP A 279 -20.50 15.17 9.37
C ASP A 279 -19.93 16.41 8.66
N ALA A 280 -18.77 16.91 9.11
CA ALA A 280 -18.14 18.10 8.54
C ALA A 280 -17.67 17.86 7.10
N PHE A 281 -17.16 16.66 6.82
CA PHE A 281 -16.77 16.25 5.47
C PHE A 281 -17.99 15.99 4.57
N ALA A 282 -19.09 15.48 5.11
CA ALA A 282 -20.29 15.13 4.34
C ALA A 282 -21.18 16.33 3.99
N ARG A 283 -21.03 17.48 4.67
CA ARG A 283 -22.00 18.58 4.61
C ARG A 283 -22.21 19.23 3.24
N ALA A 284 -21.23 19.14 2.36
CA ALA A 284 -21.29 19.74 1.02
C ALA A 284 -21.91 18.78 -0.02
N GLU A 285 -22.14 17.51 0.35
CA GLU A 285 -22.65 16.49 -0.55
C GLU A 285 -24.19 16.50 -0.57
N PRO A 286 -24.83 16.37 -1.75
CA PRO A 286 -26.29 16.37 -1.86
C PRO A 286 -26.97 15.24 -1.06
N ASP A 287 -26.35 14.07 -1.01
CA ASP A 287 -26.79 12.94 -0.21
C ASP A 287 -25.91 12.82 1.04
N PHE A 288 -26.25 13.60 2.06
CA PHE A 288 -25.52 13.67 3.32
C PHE A 288 -25.37 12.30 4.01
N PRO A 289 -26.43 11.49 4.22
CA PRO A 289 -26.29 10.18 4.84
C PRO A 289 -25.35 9.24 4.08
N ALA A 290 -25.45 9.17 2.75
CA ALA A 290 -24.56 8.32 1.96
C ALA A 290 -23.11 8.83 1.99
N ALA A 291 -22.90 10.14 1.91
CA ALA A 291 -21.57 10.75 2.02
C ALA A 291 -20.91 10.45 3.36
N ARG A 292 -21.64 10.66 4.46
CA ARG A 292 -21.20 10.33 5.81
C ARG A 292 -20.83 8.85 5.94
N GLY A 293 -21.65 7.96 5.37
CA GLY A 293 -21.37 6.52 5.32
C GLY A 293 -20.07 6.20 4.59
N ARG A 294 -19.79 6.85 3.45
CA ARG A 294 -18.51 6.70 2.72
C ARG A 294 -17.30 7.13 3.55
N ILE A 295 -17.41 8.24 4.29
CA ILE A 295 -16.31 8.74 5.14
C ILE A 295 -16.01 7.76 6.29
N ILE A 296 -17.05 7.20 6.92
CA ILE A 296 -16.88 6.14 7.91
C ILE A 296 -16.22 4.90 7.28
N GLY A 297 -16.62 4.52 6.07
CA GLY A 297 -15.97 3.44 5.32
C GLY A 297 -14.47 3.67 5.11
N VAL A 298 -14.06 4.89 4.74
CA VAL A 298 -12.64 5.27 4.61
C VAL A 298 -11.92 5.17 5.96
N ALA A 299 -12.56 5.63 7.04
CA ALA A 299 -12.00 5.52 8.39
C ALA A 299 -11.78 4.05 8.80
N ASP A 300 -12.76 3.18 8.53
CA ASP A 300 -12.66 1.75 8.81
C ASP A 300 -11.55 1.08 7.98
N GLU A 301 -11.37 1.47 6.72
CA GLU A 301 -10.27 0.99 5.88
C GLU A 301 -8.90 1.37 6.45
N ILE A 302 -8.73 2.63 6.86
CA ILE A 302 -7.50 3.13 7.48
C ILE A 302 -7.26 2.44 8.84
N GLY A 303 -8.31 2.21 9.63
CA GLY A 303 -8.24 1.47 10.89
C GLY A 303 -7.76 0.03 10.68
N ARG A 304 -8.36 -0.70 9.73
CA ARG A 304 -7.91 -2.05 9.36
C ARG A 304 -6.46 -2.10 8.90
N LEU A 305 -6.02 -1.08 8.15
CA LEU A 305 -4.63 -0.98 7.73
C LEU A 305 -3.68 -0.86 8.92
N ALA A 306 -4.07 -0.19 10.01
CA ALA A 306 -3.27 -0.12 11.22
C ALA A 306 -3.03 -1.51 11.83
N ASP A 307 -4.07 -2.34 11.87
CA ASP A 307 -3.97 -3.71 12.36
C ASP A 307 -3.07 -4.56 11.46
N PHE A 308 -3.16 -4.36 10.14
CA PHE A 308 -2.25 -4.99 9.18
C PHE A 308 -0.79 -4.59 9.38
N MET A 309 -0.51 -3.35 9.78
CA MET A 309 0.86 -2.90 10.07
C MET A 309 1.45 -3.55 11.32
N ASP A 310 0.62 -3.85 12.31
CA ASP A 310 1.06 -4.53 13.54
C ASP A 310 1.21 -6.05 13.34
N ASP A 311 0.51 -6.63 12.38
CA ASP A 311 0.57 -8.05 12.07
C ASP A 311 1.84 -8.43 11.29
N ARG A 312 2.66 -9.29 11.89
CA ARG A 312 3.92 -9.76 11.30
C ARG A 312 3.70 -10.60 10.05
N ASP A 313 2.78 -11.54 10.07
CA ASP A 313 2.57 -12.50 9.00
C ASP A 313 2.06 -11.82 7.74
N ILE A 314 1.21 -10.80 7.92
CA ILE A 314 0.72 -9.92 6.85
C ILE A 314 1.89 -9.14 6.23
N GLN A 315 2.72 -8.49 7.05
CA GLN A 315 3.83 -7.67 6.55
C GLN A 315 4.90 -8.52 5.84
N GLU A 316 5.23 -9.68 6.39
CA GLU A 316 6.08 -10.64 5.69
C GLU A 316 5.40 -11.11 4.38
N GLY A 317 4.07 -11.29 4.38
CA GLY A 317 3.26 -11.62 3.20
C GLY A 317 3.37 -10.58 2.09
N ILE A 318 3.22 -9.29 2.41
CA ILE A 318 3.41 -8.19 1.46
C ILE A 318 4.80 -8.24 0.84
N ALA A 319 5.83 -8.43 1.66
CA ALA A 319 7.21 -8.50 1.19
C ALA A 319 7.44 -9.73 0.28
N ARG A 320 6.81 -10.87 0.61
CA ARG A 320 6.85 -12.09 -0.21
C ARG A 320 6.16 -11.88 -1.55
N LEU A 321 4.97 -11.29 -1.56
CA LEU A 321 4.23 -10.96 -2.78
C LEU A 321 5.01 -10.01 -3.65
N GLY A 322 5.60 -8.96 -3.09
CA GLY A 322 6.45 -8.01 -3.83
C GLY A 322 7.64 -8.68 -4.50
N ARG A 323 8.32 -9.62 -3.83
CA ARG A 323 9.43 -10.39 -4.42
C ARG A 323 8.97 -11.34 -5.53
N ALA A 324 7.80 -11.95 -5.36
CA ALA A 324 7.25 -12.93 -6.30
C ALA A 324 6.44 -12.31 -7.45
N ALA A 325 6.14 -11.02 -7.40
CA ALA A 325 5.26 -10.37 -8.36
C ALA A 325 5.83 -10.38 -9.78
N ASP A 326 5.17 -11.11 -10.67
CA ASP A 326 5.31 -11.03 -12.12
C ASP A 326 4.28 -10.03 -12.67
N PRO A 327 4.60 -9.19 -13.67
CA PRO A 327 3.59 -8.31 -14.28
C PRO A 327 2.29 -9.03 -14.69
N ALA A 328 2.35 -10.31 -15.08
CA ALA A 328 1.15 -11.11 -15.37
C ALA A 328 0.22 -11.24 -14.16
N ILE A 329 0.74 -11.29 -12.92
CA ILE A 329 -0.09 -11.37 -11.70
C ILE A 329 -0.70 -10.03 -11.29
N LEU A 330 -0.31 -8.94 -11.96
CA LEU A 330 -0.86 -7.60 -11.74
C LEU A 330 -2.01 -7.29 -12.71
N ALA A 331 -2.24 -8.17 -13.68
CA ALA A 331 -3.32 -8.04 -14.64
C ALA A 331 -4.68 -7.88 -13.92
N PRO A 332 -5.58 -7.06 -14.49
CA PRO A 332 -6.91 -6.84 -13.94
C PRO A 332 -7.67 -8.16 -13.85
N ARG A 333 -8.35 -8.37 -12.73
CA ARG A 333 -9.15 -9.57 -12.46
C ARG A 333 -10.24 -9.26 -11.46
N ARG A 334 -11.32 -10.03 -11.45
CA ARG A 334 -12.36 -9.95 -10.42
C ARG A 334 -11.82 -10.40 -9.07
N SER A 335 -12.44 -9.94 -7.99
CA SER A 335 -12.09 -10.41 -6.65
C SER A 335 -12.26 -11.94 -6.56
N GLY A 336 -11.19 -12.62 -6.11
CA GLY A 336 -11.13 -14.08 -6.01
C GLY A 336 -11.03 -14.85 -7.34
N GLU A 337 -10.89 -14.17 -8.47
CA GLU A 337 -10.53 -14.79 -9.74
C GLU A 337 -9.07 -15.27 -9.71
N ARG A 338 -8.80 -16.41 -10.35
CA ARG A 338 -7.47 -17.02 -10.31
C ARG A 338 -6.48 -16.21 -11.12
N VAL A 339 -5.23 -16.21 -10.65
CA VAL A 339 -4.10 -15.68 -11.43
C VAL A 339 -3.68 -16.64 -12.56
N ILE A 340 -4.10 -17.91 -12.48
CA ILE A 340 -3.84 -18.93 -13.51
C ILE A 340 -5.11 -19.73 -13.75
N ASP A 341 -5.63 -19.65 -14.98
CA ASP A 341 -6.77 -20.42 -15.44
C ASP A 341 -6.42 -21.91 -15.54
N ARG A 342 -6.90 -22.68 -14.58
CA ARG A 342 -7.37 -24.03 -14.86
C ARG A 342 -8.88 -24.02 -14.65
N ALA A 343 -9.63 -24.44 -15.66
CA ALA A 343 -11.08 -24.56 -15.55
C ALA A 343 -11.40 -25.70 -14.59
N SER A 344 -11.97 -25.39 -13.43
CA SER A 344 -12.62 -26.40 -12.59
C SER A 344 -14.00 -26.70 -13.16
N PRO A 345 -14.34 -27.95 -13.48
CA PRO A 345 -15.73 -28.32 -13.67
C PRO A 345 -16.52 -28.08 -12.36
N PRO A 346 -17.80 -27.69 -12.44
CA PRO A 346 -18.66 -27.59 -11.25
C PRO A 346 -18.75 -28.97 -10.59
N GLY A 347 -18.05 -29.12 -9.48
CA GLY A 347 -18.04 -30.35 -8.71
C GLY A 347 -18.95 -30.23 -7.49
N THR A 348 -19.97 -31.10 -7.39
CA THR A 348 -20.68 -31.37 -6.13
C THR A 348 -19.81 -32.12 -5.12
N MET A 349 -18.59 -32.50 -5.52
CA MET A 349 -17.64 -33.18 -4.66
C MET A 349 -17.14 -32.25 -3.54
N PRO A 350 -16.99 -32.77 -2.30
CA PRO A 350 -16.26 -32.07 -1.25
C PRO A 350 -14.87 -31.64 -1.71
N PHE A 351 -14.44 -30.46 -1.27
CA PHE A 351 -13.16 -29.85 -1.63
C PHE A 351 -12.98 -29.52 -3.13
N ALA A 352 -14.07 -29.31 -3.86
CA ALA A 352 -14.06 -28.79 -5.23
C ALA A 352 -15.07 -27.66 -5.34
N GLY A 353 -14.70 -26.49 -5.85
CA GLY A 353 -15.58 -25.33 -6.01
C GLY A 353 -15.00 -24.03 -5.47
N THR A 354 -15.83 -22.98 -5.45
CA THR A 354 -15.50 -21.68 -4.84
C THR A 354 -16.14 -21.61 -3.47
N PHE A 355 -15.38 -21.15 -2.49
CA PHE A 355 -15.81 -20.98 -1.12
C PHE A 355 -15.45 -19.56 -0.63
N GLU A 356 -16.29 -18.99 0.22
CA GLU A 356 -16.05 -17.72 0.91
C GLU A 356 -16.22 -17.92 2.42
N GLY A 357 -15.50 -17.18 3.23
CA GLY A 357 -15.62 -17.29 4.67
C GLY A 357 -14.51 -16.55 5.40
N ARG A 358 -13.98 -17.16 6.45
CA ARG A 358 -13.00 -16.56 7.35
C ARG A 358 -11.76 -17.43 7.51
N LEU A 359 -10.61 -16.76 7.49
CA LEU A 359 -9.31 -17.27 7.89
C LEU A 359 -8.98 -16.58 9.22
N GLY A 360 -8.82 -17.33 10.30
CA GLY A 360 -8.59 -16.76 11.63
C GLY A 360 -7.38 -17.35 12.33
N ASP A 361 -6.82 -16.59 13.26
CA ASP A 361 -5.78 -17.00 14.20
C ASP A 361 -6.02 -16.34 15.57
N PRO A 362 -5.15 -16.49 16.59
CA PRO A 362 -5.33 -15.83 17.88
C PRO A 362 -5.33 -14.30 17.85
N SER A 363 -4.87 -13.68 16.77
CA SER A 363 -4.80 -12.22 16.59
C SER A 363 -6.02 -11.62 15.90
N GLY A 364 -6.77 -12.40 15.12
CA GLY A 364 -7.99 -11.92 14.47
C GLY A 364 -8.53 -12.84 13.37
N GLU A 365 -9.51 -12.32 12.61
CA GLU A 365 -10.13 -13.01 11.49
C GLU A 365 -10.12 -12.12 10.24
N LEU A 366 -9.81 -12.71 9.09
CA LEU A 366 -9.82 -12.05 7.79
C LEU A 366 -10.84 -12.72 6.86
N PRO A 367 -11.59 -11.94 6.06
CA PRO A 367 -12.42 -12.51 5.01
C PRO A 367 -11.50 -13.22 4.00
N VAL A 368 -11.88 -14.43 3.62
CA VAL A 368 -11.12 -15.24 2.67
C VAL A 368 -12.04 -15.83 1.62
N ARG A 369 -11.52 -15.90 0.40
CA ARG A 369 -12.13 -16.62 -0.71
C ARG A 369 -11.17 -17.69 -1.17
N MET A 370 -11.66 -18.91 -1.35
CA MET A 370 -10.86 -20.07 -1.72
C MET A 370 -11.48 -20.76 -2.92
N VAL A 371 -10.67 -21.12 -3.90
CA VAL A 371 -11.12 -21.89 -5.06
C VAL A 371 -10.33 -23.19 -5.13
N LEU A 372 -11.01 -24.31 -5.00
CA LEU A 372 -10.42 -25.65 -5.00
C LEU A 372 -10.84 -26.41 -6.27
N GLU A 373 -9.90 -27.12 -6.87
CA GLU A 373 -10.17 -28.20 -7.83
C GLU A 373 -9.83 -29.53 -7.20
N ARG A 374 -10.59 -30.56 -7.56
CA ARG A 374 -10.34 -31.93 -7.11
C ARG A 374 -10.36 -32.90 -8.28
N GLN A 375 -9.36 -33.79 -8.32
CA GLN A 375 -9.32 -34.94 -9.23
C GLN A 375 -8.98 -36.20 -8.45
N GLY A 376 -9.97 -37.07 -8.27
CA GLY A 376 -9.84 -38.22 -7.38
C GLY A 376 -9.60 -37.75 -5.94
N ASP A 377 -8.53 -38.21 -5.32
CA ASP A 377 -8.15 -37.79 -3.97
C ASP A 377 -7.27 -36.55 -3.96
N ARG A 378 -6.73 -36.11 -5.10
CA ARG A 378 -5.87 -34.93 -5.15
C ARG A 378 -6.70 -33.65 -5.23
N VAL A 379 -6.35 -32.68 -4.41
CA VAL A 379 -6.94 -31.35 -4.38
C VAL A 379 -5.85 -30.32 -4.58
N TRP A 380 -6.13 -29.29 -5.36
CA TRP A 380 -5.29 -28.12 -5.46
C TRP A 380 -6.17 -26.88 -5.57
N GLY A 381 -5.66 -25.74 -5.19
CA GLY A 381 -6.45 -24.53 -5.22
C GLY A 381 -5.66 -23.30 -4.85
N VAL A 382 -6.38 -22.19 -4.80
CA VAL A 382 -5.86 -20.90 -4.39
C VAL A 382 -6.78 -20.29 -3.36
N PHE A 383 -6.23 -19.45 -2.49
CA PHE A 383 -7.01 -18.67 -1.55
C PHE A 383 -6.53 -17.22 -1.52
N THR A 384 -7.46 -16.29 -1.37
CA THR A 384 -7.23 -14.85 -1.28
C THR A 384 -7.86 -14.29 -0.02
N TYR A 385 -7.10 -13.62 0.83
CA TYR A 385 -7.57 -13.08 2.11
C TYR A 385 -7.42 -11.55 2.20
N GLY A 386 -7.75 -10.84 1.12
CA GLY A 386 -7.69 -9.37 0.99
C GLY A 386 -6.28 -8.80 0.80
N LEU A 387 -5.24 -9.45 1.33
CA LEU A 387 -3.85 -8.95 1.27
C LEU A 387 -2.90 -9.86 0.51
N GLY A 388 -3.29 -11.10 0.24
CA GLY A 388 -2.41 -12.06 -0.42
C GLY A 388 -3.14 -13.18 -1.11
N LEU A 389 -2.44 -13.80 -2.06
CA LEU A 389 -2.84 -15.00 -2.78
C LEU A 389 -1.94 -16.14 -2.33
N GLY A 390 -2.53 -17.15 -1.70
CA GLY A 390 -1.85 -18.41 -1.41
C GLY A 390 -2.34 -19.51 -2.33
N GLU A 391 -1.52 -20.56 -2.47
CA GLU A 391 -1.89 -21.80 -3.14
C GLU A 391 -2.02 -22.91 -2.10
N LEU A 392 -2.77 -23.94 -2.45
CA LEU A 392 -2.99 -25.12 -1.63
C LEU A 392 -2.87 -26.34 -2.53
N GLN A 393 -2.16 -27.36 -2.08
CA GLN A 393 -2.11 -28.68 -2.72
C GLN A 393 -2.17 -29.77 -1.66
N GLY A 394 -3.06 -30.74 -1.82
CA GLY A 394 -3.27 -31.78 -0.83
C GLY A 394 -3.92 -33.04 -1.38
N GLU A 395 -4.16 -33.96 -0.46
CA GLU A 395 -4.84 -35.22 -0.72
C GLU A 395 -5.97 -35.45 0.29
N VAL A 396 -7.08 -36.00 -0.17
CA VAL A 396 -8.23 -36.37 0.65
C VAL A 396 -7.98 -37.77 1.19
N GLN A 397 -7.91 -37.88 2.51
CA GLN A 397 -7.74 -39.13 3.22
C GLN A 397 -8.82 -39.22 4.30
N GLN A 398 -9.60 -40.30 4.27
CA GLN A 398 -10.68 -40.54 5.24
C GLN A 398 -11.67 -39.36 5.36
N GLY A 399 -11.98 -38.70 4.24
CA GLY A 399 -12.90 -37.56 4.19
C GLY A 399 -12.30 -36.22 4.63
N ARG A 400 -11.01 -36.18 5.00
CA ARG A 400 -10.29 -34.97 5.38
C ARG A 400 -9.28 -34.60 4.30
N LEU A 401 -9.22 -33.34 3.94
CA LEU A 401 -8.18 -32.81 3.06
C LEU A 401 -6.93 -32.49 3.90
N HIS A 402 -5.86 -33.26 3.71
CA HIS A 402 -4.53 -32.94 4.22
C HIS A 402 -3.77 -32.18 3.14
N TYR A 403 -3.28 -30.99 3.44
CA TYR A 403 -2.69 -30.13 2.42
C TYR A 403 -1.42 -29.43 2.87
N VAL A 404 -0.60 -29.12 1.88
CA VAL A 404 0.46 -28.12 1.95
C VAL A 404 -0.12 -26.85 1.37
N TRP A 405 0.00 -25.75 2.10
CA TRP A 405 -0.26 -24.42 1.54
C TRP A 405 1.05 -23.71 1.28
N THR A 406 1.05 -22.84 0.27
CA THR A 406 2.17 -21.95 -0.05
C THR A 406 1.68 -20.51 -0.16
N LEU A 407 2.48 -19.57 0.33
CA LEU A 407 2.21 -18.13 0.24
C LEU A 407 3.54 -17.43 -0.06
N GLY A 408 3.83 -17.26 -1.35
CA GLY A 408 5.16 -16.85 -1.79
C GLY A 408 6.20 -17.94 -1.48
N VAL A 409 7.19 -17.65 -0.63
CA VAL A 409 8.24 -18.62 -0.23
C VAL A 409 7.88 -19.44 1.01
N ASP A 410 6.83 -19.03 1.75
CA ASP A 410 6.42 -19.76 2.92
C ASP A 410 5.51 -20.91 2.56
N ARG A 411 5.60 -21.93 3.41
CA ARG A 411 4.77 -23.11 3.32
C ARG A 411 4.40 -23.61 4.70
N GLY A 412 3.26 -24.25 4.77
CA GLY A 412 2.83 -24.93 5.97
C GLY A 412 1.93 -26.10 5.62
N LEU A 413 1.47 -26.79 6.65
CA LEU A 413 0.54 -27.89 6.49
C LEU A 413 -0.83 -27.46 7.03
N GLY A 414 -1.86 -28.21 6.69
CA GLY A 414 -3.16 -28.04 7.31
C GLY A 414 -4.09 -29.20 7.01
N VAL A 415 -5.21 -29.16 7.70
CA VAL A 415 -6.29 -30.14 7.58
C VAL A 415 -7.61 -29.41 7.44
N MET A 416 -8.43 -29.83 6.49
CA MET A 416 -9.81 -29.37 6.34
C MET A 416 -10.76 -30.55 6.30
N GLU A 417 -11.92 -30.36 6.88
CA GLU A 417 -13.07 -31.24 6.82
C GLU A 417 -14.17 -30.54 6.04
N ALA A 418 -14.99 -31.34 5.37
CA ALA A 418 -16.21 -30.87 4.73
C ALA A 418 -17.41 -31.41 5.50
N ASP A 419 -18.51 -30.66 5.51
CA ASP A 419 -19.80 -31.21 5.93
C ASP A 419 -20.30 -32.31 4.98
N GLU A 420 -21.38 -33.01 5.35
CA GLU A 420 -21.93 -34.12 4.56
C GLU A 420 -22.27 -33.74 3.11
N GLN A 421 -22.56 -32.46 2.86
CA GLN A 421 -22.95 -31.94 1.56
C GLN A 421 -21.79 -31.29 0.80
N GLY A 422 -20.59 -31.23 1.39
CA GLY A 422 -19.47 -30.48 0.85
C GLY A 422 -19.72 -28.98 0.70
N ARG A 423 -20.73 -28.44 1.40
CA ARG A 423 -21.13 -27.02 1.35
C ARG A 423 -20.32 -26.18 2.32
N ARG A 424 -19.95 -26.71 3.47
CA ARG A 424 -19.10 -26.00 4.44
C ARG A 424 -17.79 -26.73 4.62
N LEU A 425 -16.71 -25.96 4.70
CA LEU A 425 -15.39 -26.46 5.06
C LEU A 425 -14.96 -25.83 6.38
N HIS A 426 -14.46 -26.64 7.30
CA HIS A 426 -13.83 -26.18 8.54
C HIS A 426 -12.47 -26.85 8.69
N GLY A 427 -11.47 -26.12 9.16
CA GLY A 427 -10.13 -26.69 9.21
C GLY A 427 -9.16 -25.92 10.07
N ARG A 428 -7.94 -26.44 10.13
CA ARG A 428 -6.78 -25.81 10.74
C ARG A 428 -5.63 -25.71 9.75
N TRP A 429 -4.76 -24.76 9.98
CA TRP A 429 -3.48 -24.64 9.29
C TRP A 429 -2.38 -24.36 10.30
N GLY A 430 -1.15 -24.72 9.92
CA GLY A 430 0.06 -24.45 10.68
C GLY A 430 1.21 -24.03 9.80
N ARG A 431 2.30 -23.57 10.43
CA ARG A 431 3.52 -23.10 9.76
C ARG A 431 4.52 -24.24 9.64
N LYS A 432 5.32 -24.23 8.57
CA LYS A 432 6.40 -25.21 8.31
C LYS A 432 5.90 -26.65 8.26
N ARG A 433 5.98 -27.39 9.37
CA ARG A 433 5.61 -28.81 9.50
C ARG A 433 4.43 -29.02 10.46
N SER A 434 3.89 -27.96 11.03
CA SER A 434 2.70 -28.04 11.87
C SER A 434 1.43 -27.92 11.02
N GLU A 435 0.38 -28.61 11.42
CA GLU A 435 -0.94 -28.56 10.79
C GLU A 435 -1.92 -27.62 11.52
N ASN A 436 -1.56 -27.08 12.69
CA ASN A 436 -2.54 -26.45 13.58
C ASN A 436 -2.04 -25.29 14.47
N ASP A 437 -0.80 -24.82 14.31
CA ASP A 437 -0.23 -23.71 15.09
C ASP A 437 -0.38 -22.33 14.41
N GLY A 438 -0.99 -22.30 13.23
CA GLY A 438 -1.23 -21.10 12.44
C GLY A 438 -2.60 -20.52 12.74
N GLY A 439 -3.65 -21.33 12.63
CA GLY A 439 -5.01 -20.86 12.83
C GLY A 439 -6.06 -21.82 12.30
N TYR A 440 -7.18 -21.26 11.83
CA TYR A 440 -8.34 -22.01 11.37
C TYR A 440 -8.99 -21.43 10.11
N TRP A 441 -9.79 -22.29 9.45
CA TRP A 441 -10.62 -21.96 8.30
C TRP A 441 -12.09 -22.21 8.65
N THR A 442 -12.97 -21.29 8.23
CA THR A 442 -14.41 -21.49 8.19
C THR A 442 -14.92 -20.99 6.85
N LEU A 443 -15.34 -21.87 5.96
CA LEU A 443 -15.67 -21.56 4.57
C LEU A 443 -17.05 -22.10 4.21
N GLU A 444 -17.80 -21.37 3.40
CA GLU A 444 -19.08 -21.76 2.83
C GLU A 444 -19.00 -21.68 1.31
N ARG A 445 -19.51 -22.72 0.65
CA ARG A 445 -19.52 -22.85 -0.80
C ARG A 445 -20.41 -21.78 -1.40
N MET A 446 -19.87 -21.09 -2.40
CA MET A 446 -20.64 -20.17 -3.23
C MET A 446 -21.45 -20.97 -4.24
N ASP A 447 -22.76 -20.87 -4.18
CA ASP A 447 -23.62 -21.34 -5.26
C ASP A 447 -23.28 -20.50 -6.50
N THR A 448 -22.82 -21.15 -7.57
CA THR A 448 -22.51 -20.45 -8.81
C THR A 448 -23.85 -20.02 -9.43
N PRO A 449 -24.09 -18.71 -9.65
CA PRO A 449 -25.35 -18.26 -10.24
C PRO A 449 -25.55 -18.78 -11.66
#